data_AF-A0AAJ0V6W1-F1
#
_entry.id   AF-A0AAJ0V6W1-F1
#
_cell.length_a   1.000
_cell.length_b   1.000
_cell.length_c   1.000
_cell.angle_alpha   90.00
_cell.angle_beta   90.00
_cell.angle_gamma   90.00
#
_symmetry.space_group_name_H-M   'P 1'
#
loop_
_entity.id
_entity.type
_entity.pdbx_description
1 polymer ?
#
loop_
_entity_poly.entity_id
_entity_poly.type
_entity_poly.pdbx_seq_one_letter_code
_entity_poly.pdbx_strand_id
1 'polypeptide(L)'
;MRHAEKFVGTHVVGPREKLPAGKPWTNAPLTVKVPFPAALPSRPVVVACALQDPKHPAPCPDTLALAVISVANTDLTVNIYRTDYAGADDTTSGRGQNPHLPCIAETPA
;
A
#
# COMPACT_ATOMS: atom_id res chain seq x y z
N MET A 1 14.89 -11.55 -29.92
CA MET A 1 15.14 -11.18 -28.51
C MET A 1 13.86 -10.57 -27.98
N ARG A 2 13.22 -11.16 -26.97
CA ARG A 2 12.05 -10.57 -26.32
C ARG A 2 12.57 -9.64 -25.22
N HIS A 3 12.32 -8.35 -25.34
CA HIS A 3 12.65 -7.40 -24.28
C HIS A 3 11.63 -7.58 -23.15
N ALA A 4 12.09 -7.83 -21.92
CA ALA A 4 11.23 -7.79 -20.75
C ALA A 4 10.76 -6.34 -20.53
N GLU A 5 9.45 -6.11 -20.48
CA GLU A 5 8.89 -4.82 -20.12
C GLU A 5 8.78 -4.71 -18.60
N LYS A 6 9.32 -3.61 -18.05
CA LYS A 6 9.42 -3.37 -16.61
C LYS A 6 8.85 -2.01 -16.24
N PHE A 7 7.94 -2.00 -15.28
CA PHE A 7 7.46 -0.80 -14.59
C PHE A 7 8.09 -0.71 -13.20
N VAL A 8 8.54 0.48 -12.82
CA VAL A 8 8.97 0.82 -11.45
C VAL A 8 8.28 2.11 -11.06
N GLY A 9 7.52 2.09 -9.97
CA GLY A 9 6.76 3.26 -9.54
C GLY A 9 6.52 3.29 -8.04
N THR A 10 6.13 4.46 -7.55
CA THR A 10 5.69 4.66 -6.16
C THR A 10 4.31 5.30 -6.19
N HIS A 11 3.36 4.72 -5.48
CA HIS A 11 2.02 5.26 -5.32
C HIS A 11 1.83 5.81 -3.90
N VAL A 12 1.38 7.07 -3.79
CA VAL A 12 1.05 7.68 -2.50
C VAL A 12 -0.39 7.32 -2.17
N VAL A 13 -0.59 6.60 -1.07
CA VAL A 13 -1.93 6.16 -0.65
C VAL A 13 -2.67 7.26 0.12
N GLY A 14 -1.94 8.20 0.72
CA GLY A 14 -2.48 9.32 1.50
C GLY A 14 -2.91 8.93 2.92
N PRO A 15 -3.34 9.90 3.74
CA PRO A 15 -3.76 9.65 5.12
C PRO A 15 -5.07 8.86 5.15
N ARG A 16 -5.17 7.88 6.04
CA ARG A 16 -6.48 7.34 6.44
C ARG A 16 -7.26 8.42 7.19
N GLU A 17 -8.58 8.50 7.01
CA GLU A 17 -9.41 9.45 7.76
C GLU A 17 -9.24 9.23 9.27
N LYS A 18 -9.09 10.33 10.01
CA LYS A 18 -9.03 10.32 11.47
C LYS A 18 -10.36 9.77 12.00
N LEU A 19 -10.33 8.60 12.66
CA LEU A 19 -11.53 8.06 13.27
C LEU A 19 -12.05 9.02 14.35
N PRO A 20 -13.39 9.19 14.48
CA PRO A 20 -13.99 9.96 15.56
C PRO A 20 -13.52 9.45 16.93
N ALA A 21 -13.30 10.38 17.87
CA ALA A 21 -12.93 10.03 19.24
C ALA A 21 -13.96 9.06 19.86
N GLY A 22 -13.48 8.04 20.57
CA GLY A 22 -14.33 7.09 21.31
C GLY A 22 -14.92 5.93 20.49
N LYS A 23 -14.64 5.83 19.17
CA LYS A 23 -14.95 4.61 18.43
C LYS A 23 -13.84 3.57 18.58
N PRO A 24 -14.16 2.26 18.73
CA PRO A 24 -13.16 1.22 18.73
C PRO A 24 -12.34 1.29 17.45
N TRP A 25 -11.02 1.25 17.59
CA TRP A 25 -10.12 1.18 16.45
C TRP A 25 -10.32 -0.16 15.72
N THR A 26 -10.78 -0.11 14.47
CA THR A 26 -10.85 -1.30 13.61
C THR A 26 -9.71 -1.27 12.59
N ASN A 27 -8.81 -2.24 12.69
CA ASN A 27 -7.73 -2.50 11.71
C ASN A 27 -8.30 -3.09 10.39
N ALA A 28 -9.38 -2.50 9.85
CA ALA A 28 -9.91 -2.94 8.56
C ALA A 28 -8.85 -2.68 7.46
N PRO A 29 -8.64 -3.61 6.52
CA PRO A 29 -7.64 -3.44 5.47
C PRO A 29 -7.96 -2.22 4.61
N LEU A 30 -6.93 -1.51 4.18
CA LEU A 30 -7.06 -0.47 3.16
C LEU A 30 -6.81 -1.09 1.79
N THR A 31 -7.84 -1.14 0.95
CA THR A 31 -7.73 -1.63 -0.42
C THR A 31 -7.29 -0.51 -1.34
N VAL A 32 -6.19 -0.72 -2.07
CA VAL A 32 -5.61 0.26 -2.99
C VAL A 32 -5.47 -0.36 -4.37
N LYS A 33 -5.96 0.34 -5.39
CA LYS A 33 -5.75 0.02 -6.80
C LYS A 33 -4.66 0.92 -7.37
N VAL A 34 -3.58 0.32 -7.86
CA VAL A 34 -2.45 1.05 -8.45
C VAL A 34 -2.43 0.81 -9.97
N PRO A 35 -2.71 1.85 -10.78
CA PRO A 35 -2.64 1.74 -12.23
C PRO A 35 -1.18 1.72 -12.70
N PHE A 36 -0.91 0.94 -13.75
CA PHE A 36 0.32 1.06 -14.52
C PHE A 36 0.25 2.25 -15.48
N PRO A 37 1.37 2.93 -15.77
CA PRO A 37 1.39 4.07 -16.70
C PRO A 37 0.94 3.71 -18.12
N ALA A 38 1.13 2.45 -18.51
CA ALA A 38 0.68 1.86 -19.75
C ALA A 38 0.30 0.39 -19.51
N ALA A 39 -0.57 -0.15 -20.36
CA ALA A 39 -0.92 -1.56 -20.32
C ALA A 39 0.28 -2.42 -20.77
N LEU A 40 0.61 -3.43 -19.96
CA LEU A 40 1.64 -4.41 -20.29
C LEU A 40 1.08 -5.47 -21.27
N PRO A 41 1.93 -6.10 -22.09
CA PRO A 41 1.50 -7.04 -23.14
C PRO A 41 0.88 -8.33 -22.58
N SER A 42 1.17 -8.66 -21.33
CA SER A 42 0.63 -9.82 -20.62
C SER A 42 0.52 -9.52 -19.12
N ARG A 43 -0.07 -10.44 -18.35
CA ARG A 43 -0.15 -10.30 -16.89
C ARG A 43 1.28 -10.36 -16.30
N PRO A 44 1.75 -9.31 -15.61
CA PRO A 44 3.09 -9.28 -15.05
C PRO A 44 3.20 -10.10 -13.76
N VAL A 45 4.44 -10.41 -13.37
CA VAL A 45 4.80 -10.69 -11.99
C VAL A 45 5.04 -9.35 -11.29
N VAL A 46 4.51 -9.19 -10.07
CA VAL A 46 4.63 -7.95 -9.31
C VAL A 46 5.34 -8.18 -7.98
N VAL A 47 6.17 -7.20 -7.61
CA VAL A 47 6.73 -7.06 -6.27
C VAL A 47 6.27 -5.71 -5.74
N ALA A 48 5.61 -5.70 -4.58
CA ALA A 48 5.11 -4.47 -3.96
C ALA A 48 5.43 -4.49 -2.47
N CYS A 49 5.73 -3.31 -1.92
CA CYS A 49 5.91 -3.11 -0.48
C CYS A 49 5.01 -1.96 -0.02
N ALA A 50 4.63 -1.97 1.26
CA ALA A 50 4.02 -0.81 1.91
C ALA A 50 5.06 -0.22 2.89
N LEU A 51 5.40 1.05 2.69
CA LEU A 51 6.37 1.77 3.51
C LEU A 51 5.70 2.99 4.14
N GLN A 52 6.18 3.41 5.31
CA GLN A 52 5.81 4.70 5.86
C GLN A 52 6.33 5.84 4.96
N ASP A 53 5.49 6.84 4.69
CA ASP A 53 5.90 8.05 3.97
C ASP A 53 6.94 8.83 4.79
N PRO A 54 8.17 9.00 4.29
CA PRO A 54 9.21 9.72 5.01
C PRO A 54 8.90 11.22 5.18
N LYS A 55 8.01 11.80 4.36
CA LYS A 55 7.58 13.20 4.45
C LYS A 55 6.52 13.43 5.52
N HIS A 56 5.91 12.36 6.03
CA HIS A 56 4.90 12.42 7.08
C HIS A 56 5.32 11.54 8.26
N PRO A 57 6.39 11.93 8.99
CA PRO A 57 6.83 11.20 10.16
C PRO A 57 5.76 11.23 11.25
N ALA A 58 5.67 10.13 11.99
CA ALA A 58 4.71 9.97 13.07
C ALA A 58 5.44 9.47 14.33
N PRO A 59 5.09 9.97 15.53
CA PRO A 59 5.67 9.50 16.79
C PRO A 59 5.56 7.98 16.97
N CYS A 60 4.48 7.38 16.45
CA CYS A 60 4.27 5.95 16.42
C CYS A 60 4.19 5.49 14.95
N PRO A 61 5.30 4.99 14.35
CA PRO A 61 5.25 4.43 13.00
C PRO A 61 4.37 3.18 13.00
N ASP A 62 3.53 3.03 11.96
CA ASP A 62 2.67 1.85 11.83
C ASP A 62 3.47 0.65 11.27
N THR A 63 3.30 -0.53 11.85
CA THR A 63 3.74 -1.80 11.24
C THR A 63 2.72 -2.25 10.21
N LEU A 64 3.15 -2.28 8.95
CA LEU A 64 2.30 -2.58 7.80
C LEU A 64 2.56 -3.99 7.28
N ALA A 65 1.49 -4.70 6.94
CA ALA A 65 1.54 -5.87 6.07
C ALA A 65 0.82 -5.56 4.76
N LEU A 66 1.29 -6.15 3.67
CA LEU A 66 0.72 -5.97 2.34
C LEU A 66 0.37 -7.33 1.74
N ALA A 67 -0.81 -7.44 1.16
CA ALA A 67 -1.19 -8.57 0.33
C ALA A 67 -1.57 -8.06 -1.06
N VAL A 68 -0.95 -8.60 -2.11
CA VAL A 68 -1.42 -8.42 -3.49
C VAL A 68 -2.61 -9.34 -3.69
N ILE A 69 -3.77 -8.77 -4.03
CA ILE A 69 -5.03 -9.52 -4.16
C ILE A 69 -5.49 -9.68 -5.60
N SER A 70 -4.99 -8.85 -6.52
CA SER A 70 -5.26 -8.98 -7.95
C SER A 70 -4.15 -8.34 -8.77
N VAL A 71 -3.86 -8.94 -9.93
CA VAL A 71 -2.91 -8.42 -10.92
C VAL A 71 -3.53 -8.53 -12.31
N ALA A 72 -3.72 -7.38 -12.95
CA ALA A 72 -4.09 -7.23 -14.34
C ALA A 72 -2.90 -6.76 -15.17
N ASN A 73 -3.07 -6.65 -16.48
CA ASN A 73 -2.09 -6.04 -17.37
C ASN A 73 -2.10 -4.50 -17.30
N THR A 74 -3.12 -3.89 -16.67
CA THR A 74 -3.28 -2.44 -16.52
C THR A 74 -3.06 -1.94 -15.10
N ASP A 75 -3.10 -2.83 -14.10
CA ASP A 75 -3.08 -2.45 -12.70
C ASP A 75 -2.74 -3.63 -11.77
N LEU A 76 -2.42 -3.28 -10.52
CA LEU A 76 -2.43 -4.20 -9.39
C LEU A 76 -3.38 -3.69 -8.32
N THR A 77 -3.96 -4.61 -7.54
CA THR A 77 -4.77 -4.29 -6.36
C THR A 77 -4.14 -4.94 -5.13
N VAL A 78 -3.99 -4.16 -4.06
CA VAL A 78 -3.47 -4.63 -2.78
C VAL A 78 -4.44 -4.37 -1.65
N ASN A 79 -4.32 -5.17 -0.61
CA ASN A 79 -4.76 -4.82 0.73
C ASN A 79 -3.55 -4.46 1.58
N ILE A 80 -3.62 -3.30 2.23
CA ILE A 80 -2.65 -2.86 3.23
C ILE A 80 -3.30 -3.04 4.60
N TYR A 81 -2.66 -3.85 5.44
CA TYR A 81 -3.07 -4.16 6.79
C TYR A 81 -2.17 -3.41 7.76
N ARG A 82 -2.74 -2.89 8.84
CA ARG A 82 -1.97 -2.49 10.00
C ARG A 82 -1.92 -3.67 10.96
N THR A 83 -0.73 -4.02 11.37
CA THR A 83 -0.47 -5.19 12.21
C THR A 83 -0.19 -4.81 13.66
N ASP A 84 0.00 -3.53 13.95
CA ASP A 84 0.12 -3.07 15.33
C ASP A 84 -1.19 -3.27 16.08
N TYR A 85 -1.03 -3.74 17.32
CA TYR A 85 -2.08 -3.72 18.31
C TYR A 85 -2.38 -2.26 18.68
N ALA A 86 -3.62 -1.82 18.48
CA ALA A 86 -4.10 -0.57 19.06
C ALA A 86 -4.74 -0.90 20.40
N GLY A 87 -4.11 -0.49 21.50
CA GLY A 87 -4.68 -0.65 22.83
C GLY A 87 -5.95 0.19 23.03
N ALA A 88 -6.74 -0.10 24.06
CA ALA A 88 -7.97 0.67 24.35
C ALA A 88 -7.70 2.17 24.60
N ASP A 89 -6.47 2.52 25.00
CA ASP A 89 -6.02 3.88 25.30
C ASP A 89 -5.27 4.55 24.13
N ASP A 90 -5.12 3.86 22.98
CA ASP A 90 -4.48 4.44 21.81
C ASP A 90 -5.42 5.45 21.14
N THR A 91 -5.24 6.71 21.50
CA THR A 91 -5.83 7.83 20.76
C THR A 91 -5.23 7.86 19.34
N THR A 92 -6.07 8.08 18.32
CA THR A 92 -5.65 8.06 16.90
C THR A 92 -4.63 9.14 16.51
N SER A 93 -4.31 10.06 17.43
CA SER A 93 -3.35 11.14 17.24
C SER A 93 -1.91 10.61 17.26
N GLY A 94 -1.19 10.76 16.14
CA GLY A 94 0.25 10.49 16.07
C GLY A 94 0.64 9.13 15.48
N ARG A 95 -0.29 8.34 14.95
CA ARG A 95 0.04 7.15 14.15
C ARG A 95 0.40 7.51 12.70
N GLY A 96 1.35 6.77 12.12
CA GLY A 96 1.83 6.95 10.75
C GLY A 96 0.82 6.52 9.70
N GLN A 97 -0.18 7.38 9.42
CA GLN A 97 -1.30 6.98 8.55
C GLN A 97 -1.04 7.14 7.04
N ASN A 98 0.20 7.36 6.62
CA ASN A 98 0.56 7.75 5.25
C ASN A 98 1.48 6.69 4.62
N PRO A 99 0.95 5.67 3.94
CA PRO A 99 1.80 4.69 3.28
C PRO A 99 2.18 5.11 1.86
N HIS A 100 3.41 4.76 1.47
CA HIS A 100 3.89 4.70 0.10
C HIS A 100 3.92 3.26 -0.38
N LEU A 101 3.52 3.04 -1.63
CA LEU A 101 3.54 1.75 -2.27
C LEU A 101 4.53 1.74 -3.44
N PRO A 102 5.83 1.50 -3.17
CA PRO A 102 6.76 1.16 -4.23
C PRO A 102 6.37 -0.20 -4.83
N CYS A 103 6.40 -0.28 -6.15
CA CYS A 103 6.12 -1.51 -6.87
C CYS A 103 6.99 -1.66 -8.12
N ILE A 104 7.27 -2.91 -8.44
CA ILE A 104 7.90 -3.36 -9.69
C ILE A 104 6.92 -4.33 -10.35
N ALA A 105 6.67 -4.15 -11.64
CA ALA A 105 5.91 -5.09 -12.45
C ALA A 105 6.73 -5.48 -13.68
N GLU A 106 6.84 -6.78 -13.97
CA GLU A 106 7.64 -7.31 -15.07
C GLU A 106 6.90 -8.42 -15.80
N THR A 107 6.85 -8.37 -17.14
CA THR A 107 6.31 -9.45 -17.96
C THR A 107 7.40 -10.48 -18.27
N PRO A 108 7.20 -11.77 -17.97
CA PRO A 108 8.13 -12.82 -18.36
C PRO A 108 8.30 -12.89 -19.89
N ALA A 109 9.52 -13.17 -20.35
CA ALA A 109 9.85 -13.31 -21.77
C ALA A 109 9.23 -14.56 -22.42
#